data_AF-A0A7S4I308-F1
#
_entry.id   AF-A0A7S4I308-F1
#
_cell.length_a   1.000
_cell.length_b   1.000
_cell.length_c   1.000
_cell.angle_alpha   90.00
_cell.angle_beta   90.00
_cell.angle_gamma   90.00
#
_symmetry.space_group_name_H-M   'P 1'
#
loop_
_entity.id
_entity.type
_entity.pdbx_description
1 polymer ?
#
loop_
_entity_poly.entity_id
_entity_poly.type
_entity_poly.pdbx_seq_one_letter_code
_entity_poly.pdbx_strand_id
1 'polypeptide(L)'
;RRRREGDDGRAPSSPSSSSSSTAAQSVDMDEGDAEDAKPVKDDADAFDAAPKDPLSHERTEHAVDGKETNGSDGRGDRPPPPRRLSAAGPAPSSYEAVLASALANASRWSHGVVAIEVWSLDVSTQRLHRVPGGYWRCPYFPPKDAVSRLEDEHHRRYMPPVPLQPGVGFVGSLWAEGDHRREYVEWRNLRAMIMDPDQPRIPRTECLAE
;
A
#
# COMPACT_ATOMS: atom_id res chain seq x y z
N ARG A 1 2.74 22.64 -58.05
CA ARG A 1 3.08 21.66 -59.10
C ARG A 1 4.48 21.11 -58.84
N ARG A 2 4.63 20.09 -57.98
CA ARG A 2 5.78 19.17 -57.92
C ARG A 2 5.30 17.88 -57.25
N ARG A 3 5.28 16.81 -58.06
CA ARG A 3 4.99 15.41 -57.74
C ARG A 3 6.16 14.79 -56.95
N ARG A 4 5.84 13.88 -56.02
CA ARG A 4 6.52 12.62 -55.62
C ARG A 4 5.47 11.92 -54.73
N GLU A 5 4.69 10.91 -55.13
CA GLU A 5 4.94 9.62 -55.79
C GLU A 5 6.02 8.77 -55.11
N GLY A 6 5.54 7.72 -54.42
CA GLY A 6 6.18 6.43 -54.24
C GLY A 6 6.96 6.22 -52.95
N ASP A 7 6.33 5.56 -51.96
CA ASP A 7 7.03 4.47 -51.28
C ASP A 7 6.02 3.38 -50.89
N ASP A 8 6.30 2.19 -51.41
CA ASP A 8 5.46 1.01 -51.42
C ASP A 8 5.78 0.12 -50.22
N GLY A 9 4.71 -0.33 -49.57
CA GLY A 9 4.55 -1.67 -48.98
C GLY A 9 5.77 -2.39 -48.42
N ARG A 10 5.85 -2.45 -47.08
CA ARG A 10 6.41 -3.62 -46.41
C ARG A 10 5.60 -3.99 -45.18
N ALA A 11 4.74 -4.98 -45.33
CA ALA A 11 4.03 -5.63 -44.23
C ALA A 11 5.03 -6.40 -43.34
N PRO A 12 4.95 -6.31 -42.01
CA PRO A 12 5.71 -7.19 -41.13
C PRO A 12 5.12 -8.60 -41.15
N SER A 13 5.95 -9.54 -41.56
CA SER A 13 5.74 -10.99 -41.50
C SER A 13 5.49 -11.45 -40.07
N SER A 14 4.38 -12.15 -39.86
CA SER A 14 4.03 -12.84 -38.62
C SER A 14 5.06 -13.90 -38.25
N PRO A 15 5.47 -14.01 -36.97
CA PRO A 15 6.26 -15.15 -36.51
C PRO A 15 5.36 -16.39 -36.38
N SER A 16 5.83 -17.47 -36.99
CA SER A 16 5.30 -18.83 -36.96
C SER A 16 5.22 -19.38 -35.53
N SER A 17 4.04 -19.86 -35.18
CA SER A 17 3.76 -20.69 -34.00
C SER A 17 4.47 -22.05 -34.10
N SER A 18 5.55 -22.21 -33.36
CA SER A 18 6.15 -23.52 -33.10
C SER A 18 5.42 -24.20 -31.94
N SER A 19 4.47 -25.07 -32.29
CA SER A 19 3.83 -26.04 -31.40
C SER A 19 4.84 -27.10 -30.98
N SER A 20 5.36 -26.97 -29.76
CA SER A 20 6.11 -28.05 -29.11
C SER A 20 5.12 -28.96 -28.39
N SER A 21 4.85 -30.09 -29.04
CA SER A 21 4.18 -31.26 -28.47
C SER A 21 5.15 -31.94 -27.50
N THR A 22 4.86 -31.88 -26.20
CA THR A 22 5.60 -32.66 -25.20
C THR A 22 4.72 -33.81 -24.77
N ALA A 23 5.22 -35.01 -25.04
CA ALA A 23 4.57 -36.29 -24.78
C ALA A 23 4.22 -36.45 -23.29
N ALA A 24 3.01 -36.92 -23.03
CA ALA A 24 2.61 -37.44 -21.74
C ALA A 24 3.44 -38.70 -21.42
N GLN A 25 4.33 -38.60 -20.43
CA GLN A 25 4.88 -39.76 -19.75
C GLN A 25 3.88 -40.17 -18.66
N SER A 26 3.15 -41.25 -18.93
CA SER A 26 2.44 -42.03 -17.91
C SER A 26 3.48 -42.65 -16.97
N VAL A 27 3.53 -42.16 -15.74
CA VAL A 27 4.27 -42.78 -14.65
C VAL A 27 3.27 -43.61 -13.86
N ASP A 28 3.42 -44.93 -13.95
CA ASP A 28 2.78 -45.88 -13.03
C ASP A 28 3.22 -45.54 -11.60
N MET A 29 2.26 -45.07 -10.79
CA MET A 29 2.42 -44.87 -9.36
C MET A 29 2.00 -46.16 -8.66
N ASP A 30 3.01 -46.83 -8.12
CA ASP A 30 2.99 -47.99 -7.25
C ASP A 30 2.06 -47.76 -6.04
N GLU A 31 1.08 -48.66 -5.85
CA GLU A 31 0.20 -48.71 -4.67
C GLU A 31 1.04 -49.14 -3.45
N GLY A 32 1.58 -48.15 -2.75
CA GLY A 32 2.26 -48.32 -1.46
C GLY A 32 1.29 -48.22 -0.28
N ASP A 33 1.06 -49.38 0.32
CA ASP A 33 0.51 -49.70 1.65
C ASP A 33 0.00 -48.56 2.57
N ALA A 34 -1.29 -48.67 2.88
CA ALA A 34 -1.99 -47.92 3.90
C ALA A 34 -1.67 -48.46 5.31
N GLU A 35 -0.70 -47.85 5.99
CA GLU A 35 -0.46 -48.04 7.42
C GLU A 35 -1.25 -47.01 8.25
N ASP A 36 -2.40 -47.46 8.76
CA ASP A 36 -2.86 -47.31 10.15
C ASP A 36 -2.67 -45.94 10.84
N ALA A 37 -3.41 -44.92 10.37
CA ALA A 37 -3.58 -43.67 11.11
C ALA A 37 -4.61 -43.84 12.24
N LYS A 38 -4.12 -43.92 13.48
CA LYS A 38 -4.96 -43.91 14.69
C LYS A 38 -5.77 -42.60 14.78
N PRO A 39 -7.06 -42.66 15.18
CA PRO A 39 -7.88 -41.47 15.34
C PRO A 39 -7.32 -40.61 16.47
N VAL A 40 -6.90 -39.39 16.12
CA VAL A 40 -6.65 -38.31 17.08
C VAL A 40 -7.99 -37.95 17.71
N LYS A 41 -8.06 -38.04 19.04
CA LYS A 41 -9.21 -37.59 19.81
C LYS A 41 -9.25 -36.06 19.76
N ASP A 42 -10.32 -35.54 19.19
CA ASP A 42 -10.69 -34.14 19.29
C ASP A 42 -11.07 -33.84 20.75
N ASP A 43 -10.14 -33.27 21.52
CA ASP A 43 -10.46 -32.57 22.76
C ASP A 43 -11.10 -31.23 22.41
N ALA A 44 -12.38 -31.30 22.03
CA ALA A 44 -13.26 -30.16 21.88
C ALA A 44 -13.74 -29.70 23.27
N ASP A 45 -12.84 -29.12 24.06
CA ASP A 45 -13.20 -28.45 25.30
C ASP A 45 -12.82 -26.96 25.26
N ALA A 46 -13.84 -26.14 25.47
CA ALA A 46 -13.80 -24.82 26.08
C ALA A 46 -13.10 -23.67 25.32
N PHE A 47 -13.84 -23.04 24.40
CA PHE A 47 -13.76 -21.59 24.21
C PHE A 47 -15.17 -21.00 24.05
N ASP A 48 -15.97 -21.13 25.10
CA ASP A 48 -17.16 -20.30 25.31
C ASP A 48 -16.80 -19.20 26.31
N ALA A 49 -16.38 -18.05 25.79
CA ALA A 49 -16.34 -16.78 26.49
C ALA A 49 -16.23 -15.64 25.48
N ALA A 50 -17.32 -15.34 24.79
CA ALA A 50 -17.48 -14.05 24.16
C ALA A 50 -17.40 -12.96 25.25
N PRO A 51 -16.52 -11.95 25.12
CA PRO A 51 -16.60 -10.78 25.98
C PRO A 51 -17.92 -10.06 25.66
N LYS A 52 -18.82 -10.03 26.63
CA LYS A 52 -19.97 -9.15 26.63
C LYS A 52 -19.45 -7.73 26.70
N ASP A 53 -19.46 -7.00 25.59
CA ASP A 53 -19.32 -5.54 25.59
C ASP A 53 -20.51 -4.91 26.34
N PRO A 54 -20.28 -4.13 27.40
CA PRO A 54 -21.27 -3.21 27.94
C PRO A 54 -20.85 -1.80 27.55
N LEU A 55 -21.20 -1.37 26.35
CA LEU A 55 -21.15 0.05 25.97
C LEU A 55 -22.51 0.49 25.44
N SER A 56 -23.50 0.42 26.33
CA SER A 56 -24.66 1.32 26.28
C SER A 56 -24.17 2.73 26.58
N HIS A 57 -23.75 3.46 25.53
CA HIS A 57 -23.73 4.90 25.60
C HIS A 57 -25.18 5.39 25.70
N GLU A 58 -25.61 5.68 26.92
CA GLU A 58 -26.78 6.50 27.20
C GLU A 58 -26.65 7.79 26.39
N ARG A 59 -27.48 7.90 25.37
CA ARG A 59 -27.70 9.14 24.64
C ARG A 59 -28.52 10.03 25.55
N THR A 60 -27.84 10.80 26.40
CA THR A 60 -28.50 11.84 27.20
C THR A 60 -28.93 12.95 26.27
N GLU A 61 -30.19 12.91 25.85
CA GLU A 61 -30.87 13.99 25.16
C GLU A 61 -31.12 15.12 26.17
N HIS A 62 -30.12 15.98 26.36
CA HIS A 62 -30.33 17.27 27.02
C HIS A 62 -31.03 18.21 26.04
N ALA A 63 -32.36 18.22 26.12
CA ALA A 63 -33.18 19.34 25.70
C ALA A 63 -32.73 20.59 26.47
N VAL A 64 -31.92 21.43 25.83
CA VAL A 64 -31.66 22.79 26.30
C VAL A 64 -32.73 23.67 25.70
N ASP A 65 -33.69 23.97 26.57
CA ASP A 65 -34.80 24.88 26.35
C ASP A 65 -34.28 26.26 25.96
N GLY A 66 -34.88 26.83 24.91
CA GLY A 66 -34.53 28.12 24.36
C GLY A 66 -34.89 29.23 25.34
N LYS A 67 -33.87 29.95 25.81
CA LYS A 67 -34.06 31.27 26.41
C LYS A 67 -33.27 32.30 25.62
N GLU A 68 -33.94 32.84 24.60
CA GLU A 68 -33.51 34.04 23.90
C GLU A 68 -33.38 35.19 24.92
N THR A 69 -32.15 35.66 25.10
CA THR A 69 -31.91 36.96 25.73
C THR A 69 -31.22 37.84 24.69
N ASN A 70 -32.02 38.72 24.10
CA ASN A 70 -31.53 39.92 23.43
C ASN A 70 -30.71 40.73 24.44
N GLY A 71 -29.42 40.94 24.16
CA GLY A 71 -28.54 41.59 25.11
C GLY A 71 -27.16 41.96 24.57
N SER A 72 -27.11 43.14 23.95
CA SER A 72 -25.97 44.06 23.90
C SER A 72 -24.70 43.69 23.12
N ASP A 73 -24.32 44.63 22.25
CA ASP A 73 -23.05 44.80 21.56
C ASP A 73 -21.83 44.74 22.50
N GLY A 74 -21.40 43.53 22.84
CA GLY A 74 -20.07 43.26 23.37
C GLY A 74 -19.12 42.99 22.21
N ARG A 75 -18.42 44.03 21.74
CA ARG A 75 -17.18 43.88 20.95
C ARG A 75 -16.07 43.27 21.83
N GLY A 76 -16.32 42.06 22.32
CA GLY A 76 -15.39 41.27 23.10
C GLY A 76 -14.36 40.67 22.15
N ASP A 77 -13.10 40.96 22.45
CA ASP A 77 -11.88 40.38 21.92
C ASP A 77 -12.07 38.96 21.39
N ARG A 78 -12.41 38.86 20.10
CA ARG A 78 -12.26 37.60 19.39
C ARG A 78 -10.75 37.38 19.29
N PRO A 79 -10.20 36.28 19.82
CA PRO A 79 -8.79 35.98 19.63
C PRO A 79 -8.52 36.03 18.13
N PRO A 80 -7.43 36.70 17.70
CA PRO A 80 -7.12 36.81 16.29
C PRO A 80 -7.14 35.41 15.68
N PRO A 81 -7.70 35.24 14.46
CA PRO A 81 -7.63 33.96 13.78
C PRO A 81 -6.18 33.49 13.82
N PRO A 82 -5.91 32.20 14.08
CA PRO A 82 -4.55 31.69 14.20
C PRO A 82 -3.78 32.23 13.00
N ARG A 83 -2.78 33.07 13.28
CA ARG A 83 -1.95 33.68 12.23
C ARG A 83 -1.56 32.53 11.33
N ARG A 84 -2.04 32.53 10.08
CA ARG A 84 -1.51 31.64 9.05
C ARG A 84 -0.01 31.84 9.13
N LEU A 85 0.69 30.85 9.67
CA LEU A 85 2.15 30.82 9.66
C LEU A 85 2.48 31.03 8.19
N SER A 86 2.94 32.24 7.88
CA SER A 86 3.34 32.58 6.53
C SER A 86 4.50 31.66 6.27
N ALA A 87 4.23 30.58 5.53
CA ALA A 87 5.22 29.67 5.01
C ALA A 87 5.99 30.42 3.90
N ALA A 88 6.69 31.49 4.30
CA ALA A 88 7.62 32.23 3.47
C ALA A 88 8.99 31.55 3.53
N GLY A 89 9.01 30.23 3.37
CA GLY A 89 10.21 29.52 2.96
C GLY A 89 10.41 29.73 1.46
N PRO A 90 11.65 29.70 0.95
CA PRO A 90 11.87 29.65 -0.50
C PRO A 90 11.03 28.51 -1.08
N ALA A 91 10.35 28.79 -2.20
CA ALA A 91 9.55 27.77 -2.86
C ALA A 91 10.43 26.55 -3.12
N PRO A 92 10.00 25.33 -2.74
CA PRO A 92 10.75 24.12 -3.04
C PRO A 92 11.04 24.08 -4.54
N SER A 93 12.32 24.16 -4.91
CA SER A 93 12.75 24.35 -6.29
C SER A 93 12.66 23.09 -7.15
N SER A 94 12.32 21.94 -6.53
CA SER A 94 12.15 20.66 -7.21
C SER A 94 10.79 20.03 -6.88
N TYR A 95 10.27 19.26 -7.83
CA TYR A 95 9.06 18.45 -7.64
C TYR A 95 9.20 17.50 -6.44
N GLU A 96 10.38 16.92 -6.24
CA GLU A 96 10.66 16.00 -5.12
C GLU A 96 10.46 16.68 -3.76
N ALA A 97 10.94 17.93 -3.62
CA ALA A 97 10.78 18.70 -2.39
C ALA A 97 9.32 19.09 -2.15
N VAL A 98 8.56 19.40 -3.20
CA VAL A 98 7.11 19.64 -3.11
C VAL A 98 6.40 18.38 -2.63
N LEU A 99 6.68 17.22 -3.25
CA LEU A 99 6.05 15.95 -2.90
C LEU A 99 6.39 15.54 -1.47
N ALA A 100 7.66 15.62 -1.07
CA ALA A 100 8.08 15.31 0.30
C ALA A 100 7.39 16.21 1.33
N SER A 101 7.27 17.51 1.05
CA SER A 101 6.55 18.43 1.94
C SER A 101 5.05 18.14 1.99
N ALA A 102 4.44 17.81 0.85
CA ALA A 102 3.02 17.47 0.78
C ALA A 102 2.72 16.19 1.57
N LEU A 103 3.55 15.15 1.39
CA LEU A 103 3.46 13.90 2.15
C LEU A 103 3.64 14.14 3.64
N ALA A 104 4.66 14.90 4.05
CA ALA A 104 4.88 15.19 5.47
C ALA A 104 3.70 15.92 6.10
N ASN A 105 3.11 16.87 5.38
CA ASN A 105 1.93 17.60 5.85
C ASN A 105 0.70 16.70 5.93
N ALA A 106 0.42 15.89 4.92
CA ALA A 106 -0.73 14.98 4.94
C ALA A 106 -0.60 13.94 6.07
N SER A 107 0.58 13.33 6.18
CA SER A 107 0.83 12.23 7.12
C SER A 107 0.79 12.67 8.58
N ARG A 108 1.18 13.91 8.88
CA ARG A 108 1.11 14.48 10.24
C ARG A 108 -0.30 14.43 10.83
N TRP A 109 -1.33 14.45 9.98
CA TRP A 109 -2.73 14.41 10.39
C TRP A 109 -3.38 13.03 10.19
N SER A 110 -2.63 12.04 9.71
CA SER A 110 -3.10 10.67 9.50
C SER A 110 -2.89 9.83 10.77
N HIS A 111 -3.97 9.52 11.47
CA HIS A 111 -3.89 8.71 12.68
C HIS A 111 -3.50 7.26 12.36
N GLY A 112 -2.56 6.69 13.10
CA GLY A 112 -2.11 5.29 12.96
C GLY A 112 -1.18 5.02 11.77
N VAL A 113 -0.84 6.02 10.96
CA VAL A 113 0.11 5.87 9.85
C VAL A 113 1.54 6.11 10.34
N VAL A 114 2.38 5.08 10.29
CA VAL A 114 3.78 5.17 10.71
C VAL A 114 4.72 5.52 9.57
N ALA A 115 4.40 5.13 8.33
CA ALA A 115 5.19 5.41 7.14
C ALA A 115 4.30 5.47 5.90
N ILE A 116 4.72 6.22 4.89
CA ILE A 116 4.09 6.29 3.57
C ILE A 116 5.17 6.13 2.51
N GLU A 117 4.88 5.33 1.49
CA GLU A 117 5.70 5.19 0.29
C GLU A 117 4.82 5.35 -0.96
N VAL A 118 5.25 6.18 -1.90
CA VAL A 118 4.54 6.51 -3.13
C VAL A 118 5.24 5.85 -4.30
N TRP A 119 4.45 5.11 -5.08
CA TRP A 119 4.90 4.41 -6.27
C TRP A 119 4.14 4.91 -7.49
N SER A 120 4.80 4.93 -8.64
CA SER A 120 4.23 5.34 -9.92
C SER A 120 4.56 4.30 -10.99
N LEU A 121 3.60 4.01 -11.86
CA LEU A 121 3.81 3.17 -13.04
C LEU A 121 4.44 4.01 -14.16
N ASP A 122 5.63 3.63 -14.61
CA ASP A 122 6.18 4.11 -15.88
C ASP A 122 5.55 3.33 -17.02
N VAL A 123 4.87 4.06 -17.89
CA VAL A 123 4.18 3.51 -19.05
C VAL A 123 5.16 2.95 -20.08
N SER A 124 6.39 3.44 -20.14
CA SER A 124 7.39 2.97 -21.10
C SER A 124 7.98 1.61 -20.70
N THR A 125 8.30 1.43 -19.42
CA THR A 125 8.89 0.19 -18.90
C THR A 125 7.87 -0.79 -18.33
N GLN A 126 6.61 -0.34 -18.15
CA GLN A 126 5.53 -1.10 -17.51
C GLN A 126 5.94 -1.61 -16.11
N ARG A 127 6.69 -0.78 -15.39
CA ARG A 127 7.18 -1.09 -14.04
C ARG A 127 6.78 0.02 -13.07
N LEU A 128 6.62 -0.36 -11.81
CA LEU A 128 6.36 0.52 -10.69
C LEU A 128 7.69 0.95 -10.10
N HIS A 129 7.87 2.26 -9.92
CA HIS A 129 9.05 2.83 -9.27
C HIS A 129 8.62 3.65 -8.08
N ARG A 130 9.44 3.63 -7.02
CA ARG A 130 9.29 4.56 -5.93
C ARG A 130 9.58 5.97 -6.44
N VAL A 131 8.63 6.88 -6.25
CA VAL A 131 8.79 8.27 -6.68
C VAL A 131 9.84 8.95 -5.79
N PRO A 132 10.82 9.68 -6.35
CA PRO A 132 11.75 10.47 -5.56
C PRO A 132 11.02 11.51 -4.68
N GLY A 133 11.40 11.61 -3.40
CA GLY A 133 10.66 12.38 -2.39
C GLY A 133 9.32 11.77 -1.98
N GLY A 134 8.92 10.66 -2.58
CA GLY A 134 7.69 9.91 -2.32
C GLY A 134 7.73 9.04 -1.08
N TYR A 135 8.61 9.32 -0.11
CA TYR A 135 8.74 8.53 1.10
C TYR A 135 8.65 9.43 2.33
N TRP A 136 7.86 9.01 3.32
CA TRP A 136 7.73 9.70 4.59
C TRP A 136 7.69 8.71 5.74
N ARG A 137 8.30 9.08 6.86
CA ARG A 137 8.31 8.35 8.12
C ARG A 137 7.87 9.26 9.25
N CYS A 138 7.02 8.74 10.13
CA CYS A 138 6.67 9.43 11.36
C CYS A 138 7.88 9.56 12.29
N PRO A 139 8.32 10.78 12.65
CA PRO A 139 9.53 10.99 13.44
C PRO A 139 9.40 10.53 14.90
N TYR A 140 8.17 10.28 15.37
CA TYR A 140 7.91 9.84 16.75
C TYR A 140 8.01 8.33 16.94
N PHE A 141 8.13 7.56 15.85
CA PHE A 141 8.26 6.10 15.90
C PHE A 141 9.68 5.72 15.50
N PRO A 142 10.54 5.34 16.46
CA PRO A 142 11.91 4.93 16.14
C PRO A 142 11.87 3.69 15.22
N PRO A 143 12.72 3.64 14.17
CA PRO A 143 12.73 2.51 13.26
C PRO A 143 13.18 1.24 13.98
N LYS A 144 12.49 0.12 13.72
CA LYS A 144 13.02 -1.22 14.01
C LYS A 144 14.17 -1.57 13.05
N ASP A 145 14.91 -2.64 13.32
CA ASP A 145 15.98 -3.12 12.41
C ASP A 145 15.46 -3.33 10.99
N ALA A 146 14.39 -4.12 10.85
CA ALA A 146 13.77 -4.42 9.57
C ALA A 146 13.42 -3.16 8.77
N VAL A 147 12.94 -2.15 9.48
CA VAL A 147 12.54 -0.89 8.91
C VAL A 147 13.76 -0.02 8.52
N SER A 148 14.81 -0.03 9.34
CA SER A 148 16.08 0.65 9.05
C SER A 148 16.72 0.09 7.78
N ARG A 149 16.62 -1.22 7.55
CA ARG A 149 17.07 -1.88 6.30
C ARG A 149 16.38 -1.32 5.06
N LEU A 150 15.18 -0.75 5.17
CA LEU A 150 14.43 -0.23 4.01
C LEU A 150 14.73 1.24 3.72
N GLU A 151 15.26 1.97 4.69
CA GLU A 151 15.39 3.44 4.69
C GLU A 151 16.84 3.92 4.63
N ASP A 152 17.71 3.32 5.43
CA ASP A 152 19.07 3.79 5.64
C ASP A 152 20.02 3.12 4.65
N GLU A 153 20.45 3.88 3.64
CA GLU A 153 21.40 3.43 2.61
C GLU A 153 22.74 2.96 3.20
N HIS A 154 23.12 3.48 4.37
CA HIS A 154 24.33 3.07 5.07
C HIS A 154 24.15 1.81 5.93
N HIS A 155 22.92 1.33 6.08
CA HIS A 155 22.66 0.10 6.79
C HIS A 155 23.31 -1.07 6.06
N ARG A 156 24.04 -1.94 6.78
CA ARG A 156 24.78 -3.07 6.18
C ARG A 156 23.88 -4.00 5.35
N ARG A 157 22.60 -4.09 5.73
CA ARG A 157 21.57 -4.87 5.04
C ARG A 157 20.55 -3.99 4.33
N TYR A 158 20.97 -2.83 3.84
CA TYR A 158 20.09 -1.94 3.11
C TYR A 158 19.46 -2.66 1.91
N MET A 159 18.15 -2.51 1.77
CA MET A 159 17.34 -3.08 0.71
C MET A 159 16.75 -1.92 -0.10
N PRO A 160 17.37 -1.51 -1.21
CA PRO A 160 16.86 -0.40 -2.01
C PRO A 160 15.48 -0.74 -2.60
N PRO A 161 14.65 0.27 -2.91
CA PRO A 161 13.44 0.05 -3.70
C PRO A 161 13.84 -0.42 -5.12
N VAL A 162 13.43 -1.63 -5.48
CA VAL A 162 13.65 -2.16 -6.83
C VAL A 162 12.37 -1.93 -7.64
N PRO A 163 12.45 -1.56 -8.94
CA PRO A 163 11.28 -1.47 -9.78
C PRO A 163 10.53 -2.81 -9.86
N LEU A 164 9.21 -2.78 -9.65
CA LEU A 164 8.36 -3.98 -9.60
C LEU A 164 7.45 -4.05 -10.82
N GLN A 165 7.08 -5.26 -11.25
CA GLN A 165 5.97 -5.41 -12.18
C GLN A 165 4.64 -5.29 -11.42
N PRO A 166 3.56 -4.81 -12.07
CA PRO A 166 2.20 -5.07 -11.60
C PRO A 166 1.98 -6.53 -11.19
N GLY A 167 1.34 -6.75 -10.06
CA GLY A 167 1.07 -8.07 -9.48
C GLY A 167 2.22 -8.70 -8.68
N VAL A 168 3.42 -8.10 -8.69
CA VAL A 168 4.63 -8.70 -8.09
C VAL A 168 4.99 -8.02 -6.76
N GLY A 169 4.88 -8.78 -5.67
CA GLY A 169 5.16 -8.33 -4.31
C GLY A 169 4.15 -7.30 -3.80
N PHE A 170 4.35 -6.80 -2.58
CA PHE A 170 3.30 -6.02 -1.90
C PHE A 170 2.72 -4.86 -2.73
N VAL A 171 3.59 -4.01 -3.25
CA VAL A 171 3.18 -2.83 -4.03
C VAL A 171 2.59 -3.25 -5.39
N GLY A 172 3.20 -4.26 -6.04
CA GLY A 172 2.72 -4.74 -7.32
C GLY A 172 1.32 -5.36 -7.21
N SER A 173 1.08 -6.20 -6.22
CA SER A 173 -0.23 -6.81 -5.97
C SER A 173 -1.28 -5.75 -5.68
N LEU A 174 -1.00 -4.80 -4.78
CA LEU A 174 -1.93 -3.69 -4.50
C LEU A 174 -2.27 -2.88 -5.76
N TRP A 175 -1.29 -2.66 -6.62
CA TRP A 175 -1.54 -1.97 -7.88
C TRP A 175 -2.42 -2.81 -8.82
N ALA A 176 -2.16 -4.11 -8.96
CA ALA A 176 -2.91 -4.97 -9.87
C ALA A 176 -4.35 -5.25 -9.41
N GLU A 177 -4.58 -5.26 -8.10
CA GLU A 177 -5.90 -5.47 -7.49
C GLU A 177 -6.73 -4.19 -7.46
N GLY A 178 -6.07 -3.05 -7.30
CA GLY A 178 -6.72 -1.76 -7.22
C GLY A 178 -7.46 -1.41 -8.51
N ASP A 179 -8.78 -1.25 -8.42
CA ASP A 179 -9.52 -0.54 -9.46
C ASP A 179 -9.12 0.94 -9.36
N HIS A 180 -8.14 1.36 -10.17
CA HIS A 180 -7.60 2.72 -10.19
C HIS A 180 -8.64 3.83 -10.45
N ARG A 181 -9.90 3.45 -10.70
CA ARG A 181 -11.04 4.34 -10.88
C ARG A 181 -11.83 4.59 -9.60
N ARG A 182 -11.52 3.90 -8.50
CA ARG A 182 -12.27 4.02 -7.25
C ARG A 182 -11.43 4.67 -6.16
N GLU A 183 -12.08 5.51 -5.36
CA GLU A 183 -11.49 6.28 -4.26
C GLU A 183 -11.54 5.52 -2.92
N TYR A 184 -11.14 4.24 -2.90
CA TYR A 184 -11.14 3.44 -1.67
C TYR A 184 -9.73 3.03 -1.24
N VAL A 185 -9.58 2.77 0.05
CA VAL A 185 -8.34 2.30 0.67
C VAL A 185 -8.43 0.79 0.82
N GLU A 186 -7.47 0.07 0.26
CA GLU A 186 -7.32 -1.37 0.47
C GLU A 186 -6.34 -1.64 1.61
N TRP A 187 -6.79 -2.43 2.58
CA TRP A 187 -5.96 -2.90 3.68
C TRP A 187 -5.57 -4.35 3.44
N ARG A 188 -4.27 -4.63 3.53
CA ARG A 188 -3.73 -5.99 3.36
C ARG A 188 -2.89 -6.40 4.55
N ASN A 189 -2.97 -7.68 4.89
CA ASN A 189 -2.10 -8.29 5.87
C ASN A 189 -0.82 -8.78 5.16
N LEU A 190 0.31 -8.11 5.45
CA LEU A 190 1.60 -8.43 4.82
C LEU A 190 2.01 -9.90 5.02
N ARG A 191 1.76 -10.46 6.20
CA ARG A 191 2.11 -11.85 6.49
C ARG A 191 1.28 -12.84 5.67
N ALA A 192 -0.01 -12.56 5.49
CA ALA A 192 -0.87 -13.37 4.62
C ALA A 192 -0.37 -13.34 3.16
N MET A 193 0.04 -12.17 2.67
CA MET A 193 0.59 -12.04 1.31
C MET A 193 1.91 -12.77 1.11
N ILE A 194 2.79 -12.79 2.12
CA ILE A 194 4.07 -13.52 2.03
C ILE A 194 3.86 -15.05 2.05
N MET A 195 2.82 -15.50 2.74
CA MET A 195 2.50 -16.92 2.85
C MET A 195 1.65 -17.43 1.67
N ASP A 196 1.22 -16.53 0.78
CA ASP A 196 0.51 -16.90 -0.44
C ASP A 196 1.46 -17.66 -1.39
N PRO A 197 1.17 -18.95 -1.70
CA PRO A 197 2.03 -19.76 -2.57
C PRO A 197 2.09 -19.24 -4.00
N ASP A 198 1.11 -18.44 -4.44
CA ASP A 198 1.05 -17.89 -5.80
C ASP A 198 1.83 -16.57 -5.91
N GLN A 199 2.27 -15.99 -4.80
CA GLN A 199 3.05 -14.76 -4.79
C GLN A 199 4.56 -15.04 -4.83
N PRO A 200 5.32 -14.38 -5.73
CA PRO A 200 6.77 -14.49 -5.72
C PRO A 200 7.32 -13.88 -4.43
N ARG A 201 8.27 -14.59 -3.80
CA ARG A 201 8.96 -14.08 -2.61
C ARG A 201 9.86 -12.90 -2.98
N ILE A 202 9.58 -11.74 -2.39
CA ILE A 202 10.38 -10.54 -2.56
C ILE A 202 11.02 -10.16 -1.23
N PRO A 203 12.37 -10.09 -1.15
CA PRO A 203 13.07 -9.79 0.10
C PRO A 203 12.59 -8.52 0.80
N ARG A 204 12.26 -7.47 0.03
CA ARG A 204 11.74 -6.21 0.56
C ARG A 204 10.37 -6.39 1.23
N THR A 205 9.50 -7.21 0.64
CA THR A 205 8.18 -7.53 1.22
C THR A 205 8.34 -8.36 2.49
N GLU A 206 9.22 -9.36 2.48
CA GLU A 206 9.53 -10.18 3.67
C GLU A 206 10.04 -9.30 4.82
N CYS A 207 10.96 -8.39 4.50
CA CYS A 207 11.50 -7.41 5.45
C CYS A 207 10.42 -6.47 6.02
N LEU A 208 9.36 -6.16 5.28
CA LEU A 208 8.26 -5.33 5.79
C LEU A 208 7.37 -6.06 6.82
N ALA A 209 7.41 -7.40 6.88
CA ALA A 209 6.57 -8.20 7.77
C ALA A 209 7.26 -8.65 9.07
N GLU A 210 8.53 -8.30 9.26
CA GLU A 210 9.30 -8.51 10.51
C GLU A 210 8.94 -7.48 11.60
#